data_AF-A0A958B9Y6-F1
#
_entry.id   AF-A0A958B9Y6-F1
#
_cell.length_a   1.000
_cell.length_b   1.000
_cell.length_c   1.000
_cell.angle_alpha   90.00
_cell.angle_beta   90.00
_cell.angle_gamma   90.00
#
_symmetry.space_group_name_H-M   'P 1'
#
loop_
_entity.id
_entity.type
_entity.pdbx_description
1 polymer ?
#
loop_
_entity_poly.entity_id
_entity_poly.type
_entity_poly.pdbx_seq_one_letter_code
_entity_poly.pdbx_strand_id
1 'polypeptide(L)'
;MWRLEYSEAAIGYLANALSDAPFLLQAVAEIARSSAGVPPSGVTQRSEPDLVFWEALGHLIVYQRLERDQVMRVLVIKPLA
;
A
#
# COMPACT_ATOMS: atom_id res chain seq x y z
N MET A 1 10.04 11.46 1.51
CA MET A 1 9.91 10.15 0.84
C MET A 1 9.91 9.10 1.93
N TRP A 2 8.87 8.28 1.95
CA TRP A 2 8.68 7.20 2.91
C TRP A 2 9.50 5.99 2.49
N ARG A 3 10.12 5.30 3.45
CA ARG A 3 10.72 3.98 3.22
C ARG A 3 9.60 2.97 3.04
N LEU A 4 9.68 2.19 1.97
CA LEU A 4 8.74 1.10 1.71
C LEU A 4 9.19 -0.18 2.37
N GLU A 5 8.25 -0.83 3.05
CA GLU A 5 8.38 -2.19 3.55
C GLU A 5 7.17 -2.99 3.13
N TYR A 6 7.36 -4.27 2.83
CA TYR A 6 6.29 -5.19 2.49
C TYR A 6 6.28 -6.33 3.50
N SER A 7 5.10 -6.68 4.00
CA SER A 7 4.91 -7.90 4.76
C SER A 7 5.13 -9.14 3.88
N GLU A 8 5.34 -10.30 4.50
CA GLU A 8 5.39 -11.58 3.77
C GLU A 8 4.09 -11.85 2.98
N ALA A 9 2.93 -11.47 3.52
CA ALA A 9 1.65 -11.62 2.84
C ALA A 9 1.57 -10.76 1.55
N ALA A 10 2.03 -9.51 1.62
CA ALA A 10 2.07 -8.63 0.46
C ALA A 10 3.07 -9.11 -0.60
N ILE A 11 4.26 -9.57 -0.17
CA ILE A 11 5.27 -10.17 -1.05
C ILE A 11 4.71 -11.43 -1.73
N GLY A 12 4.08 -12.31 -0.95
CA GLY A 12 3.46 -13.54 -1.45
C GLY A 12 2.39 -13.27 -2.49
N TYR A 13 1.57 -12.22 -2.30
CA TYR A 13 0.60 -11.81 -3.31
C TYR A 13 1.29 -11.32 -4.60
N LEU A 14 2.21 -10.37 -4.47
CA LEU A 14 2.91 -9.76 -5.62
C LEU A 14 3.72 -10.78 -6.43
N ALA A 15 4.27 -11.80 -5.78
CA ALA A 15 4.99 -12.89 -6.45
C ALA A 15 4.07 -13.76 -7.33
N ASN A 16 2.77 -13.85 -6.99
CA ASN A 16 1.78 -14.64 -7.73
C ASN A 16 0.97 -13.81 -8.74
N ALA A 17 0.84 -12.50 -8.54
CA ALA A 17 0.07 -11.59 -9.38
C ALA A 17 0.86 -11.09 -10.60
N LEU A 18 1.19 -11.99 -11.54
CA LEU A 18 2.16 -11.75 -12.63
C LEU A 18 1.87 -10.53 -13.53
N SER A 19 0.61 -10.25 -13.86
CA SER A 19 0.25 -9.12 -14.74
C SER A 19 0.16 -7.78 -14.01
N ASP A 20 -0.30 -7.80 -12.77
CA ASP A 20 -0.72 -6.59 -12.06
C ASP A 20 0.36 -6.08 -11.10
N ALA A 21 1.30 -6.95 -10.69
CA ALA A 21 2.36 -6.62 -9.75
C ALA A 21 3.18 -5.38 -10.12
N PRO A 22 3.62 -5.16 -11.39
CA PRO A 22 4.36 -3.95 -11.74
C PRO A 22 3.56 -2.67 -11.49
N PHE A 23 2.26 -2.66 -11.82
CA PHE A 23 1.39 -1.51 -11.64
C PHE A 23 1.09 -1.24 -10.16
N LEU A 24 0.88 -2.30 -9.37
CA LEU A 24 0.69 -2.20 -7.92
C LEU A 24 1.94 -1.66 -7.22
N LEU A 25 3.12 -2.18 -7.58
CA LEU A 25 4.41 -1.70 -7.06
C LEU A 25 4.64 -0.23 -7.41
N GLN A 26 4.35 0.17 -8.65
CA GLN A 26 4.47 1.56 -9.08
C GLN A 26 3.52 2.47 -8.29
N ALA A 27 2.25 2.10 -8.16
CA ALA A 27 1.25 2.88 -7.44
C ALA A 27 1.67 3.09 -5.96
N VAL A 28 2.11 2.03 -5.29
CA VAL A 28 2.63 2.10 -3.92
C VAL A 28 3.88 3.00 -3.83
N ALA A 29 4.80 2.92 -4.80
CA ALA A 29 5.99 3.76 -4.85
C ALA A 29 5.69 5.24 -5.09
N GLU A 30 4.64 5.57 -5.84
CA GLU A 30 4.16 6.94 -6.00
C GLU A 30 3.64 7.51 -4.68
N ILE A 31 2.87 6.72 -3.92
CA ILE A 31 2.39 7.15 -2.59
C ILE A 31 3.56 7.33 -1.61
N ALA A 32 4.53 6.42 -1.61
CA ALA A 32 5.73 6.56 -0.79
C ALA A 32 6.55 7.81 -1.13
N ARG A 33 6.53 8.28 -2.38
CA ARG A 33 7.20 9.52 -2.78
C ARG A 33 6.47 10.77 -2.32
N SER A 34 5.17 10.69 -2.07
CA SER A 34 4.39 11.82 -1.52
C SER A 34 4.87 12.21 -0.11
N SER A 35 4.67 13.46 0.28
CA SER A 35 4.98 13.92 1.64
C SER A 35 4.05 13.29 2.67
N ALA A 36 2.77 13.12 2.33
CA ALA A 36 1.77 12.59 3.25
C ALA A 36 1.86 11.07 3.45
N GLY A 37 2.37 10.30 2.47
CA GLY A 37 2.29 8.83 2.51
C GLY A 37 0.84 8.34 2.41
N VAL A 38 0.00 9.11 1.71
CA VAL A 38 -1.45 8.94 1.63
C VAL A 38 -1.88 9.17 0.18
N PRO A 39 -2.67 8.27 -0.41
CA PRO A 39 -3.18 8.43 -1.76
C PRO A 39 -4.23 9.56 -1.82
N PRO A 40 -4.29 10.30 -2.94
CA PRO A 40 -5.22 11.42 -3.10
C PRO A 40 -6.69 10.97 -3.22
N SER A 41 -6.93 9.70 -3.56
CA SER A 41 -8.27 9.12 -3.75
C SER A 41 -8.27 7.62 -3.44
N GLY A 42 -9.46 7.05 -3.28
CA GLY A 42 -9.65 5.63 -3.04
C GLY A 42 -9.38 5.18 -1.60
N VAL A 43 -9.13 6.10 -0.67
CA VAL A 43 -9.07 5.75 0.75
C VAL A 43 -10.47 5.44 1.24
N THR A 44 -10.72 4.19 1.59
CA THR A 44 -12.04 3.74 2.08
C THR A 44 -12.12 3.74 3.60
N GLN A 45 -11.00 3.59 4.29
CA GLN A 45 -10.95 3.63 5.74
C GLN A 45 -9.59 4.11 6.24
N ARG A 46 -9.63 4.83 7.37
CA ARG A 46 -8.47 5.06 8.24
C ARG A 46 -8.81 4.70 9.67
N SER A 47 -7.89 4.05 10.36
CA SER A 47 -8.06 3.69 11.76
C SER A 47 -6.76 3.82 12.53
N GLU A 48 -6.85 4.04 13.83
CA GLU A 48 -5.68 3.92 14.69
C GLU A 48 -5.30 2.45 14.91
N PRO A 49 -4.00 2.11 14.95
CA PRO A 49 -2.85 2.98 14.70
C PRO A 49 -2.54 3.13 13.19
N ASP A 50 -2.81 4.33 12.66
CA ASP A 50 -2.45 4.86 11.33
C ASP A 50 -2.48 3.87 10.15
N LEU A 51 -3.51 3.02 10.17
CA LEU A 51 -3.85 2.06 9.13
C LEU A 51 -4.65 2.77 8.03
N VAL A 52 -4.26 2.55 6.78
CA VAL A 52 -4.93 3.08 5.61
C VAL A 52 -5.39 1.92 4.74
N PHE A 53 -6.67 1.93 4.43
CA PHE A 53 -7.31 1.03 3.46
C PHE A 53 -7.50 1.81 2.17
N TRP A 54 -6.89 1.31 1.12
CA TRP A 54 -6.83 2.00 -0.16
C TRP A 54 -7.25 1.07 -1.28
N GLU A 55 -8.27 1.48 -2.03
CA GLU A 55 -8.71 0.82 -3.24
C GLU A 55 -8.05 1.45 -4.47
N ALA A 56 -7.29 0.66 -5.21
CA ALA A 56 -6.62 1.07 -6.44
C ALA A 56 -6.42 -0.12 -7.37
N LEU A 57 -6.54 0.12 -8.68
CA LEU A 57 -6.28 -0.90 -9.72
C LEU A 57 -7.06 -2.21 -9.50
N GLY A 58 -8.30 -2.14 -8.99
CA GLY A 58 -9.11 -3.33 -8.68
C GLY A 58 -8.64 -4.12 -7.44
N HIS A 59 -7.77 -3.55 -6.62
CA HIS A 59 -7.21 -4.17 -5.43
C HIS A 59 -7.48 -3.36 -4.17
N LEU A 60 -7.59 -4.06 -3.05
CA LEU A 60 -7.47 -3.48 -1.72
C LEU A 60 -6.00 -3.58 -1.28
N ILE A 61 -5.41 -2.42 -1.04
CA ILE A 61 -4.07 -2.26 -0.47
C ILE A 61 -4.25 -1.75 0.95
N VAL A 62 -3.80 -2.53 1.92
CA VAL A 62 -3.79 -2.14 3.33
C VAL A 62 -2.36 -1.89 3.74
N TYR A 63 -2.10 -0.71 4.27
CA TYR A 63 -0.77 -0.34 4.74
C TYR A 63 -0.84 0.47 6.03
N GLN A 64 0.24 0.41 6.79
CA GLN A 64 0.42 1.19 8.00
C GLN A 64 1.43 2.30 7.76
N ARG A 65 1.12 3.49 8.25
CA ARG A 65 2.04 4.63 8.31
C ARG A 65 2.72 4.64 9.68
N LEU A 66 4.04 4.52 9.69
CA LEU A 66 4.85 4.69 10.89
C LEU A 66 5.51 6.06 10.80
N GLU A 67 4.77 7.11 11.21
CA GLU A 67 5.16 8.50 10.94
C GLU A 67 6.53 8.87 11.50
N ARG A 68 6.86 8.39 12.71
CA ARG A 68 8.14 8.64 13.38
C ARG A 68 9.34 8.20 12.53
N ASP A 69 9.23 7.04 11.90
CA ASP A 69 10.31 6.42 11.13
C ASP A 69 10.19 6.69 9.63
N GLN A 70 9.13 7.41 9.21
CA GLN A 70 8.77 7.63 7.82
C GLN A 70 8.71 6.31 7.02
N VAL A 71 8.13 5.27 7.63
CA VAL A 71 7.95 3.96 6.97
C VAL A 71 6.50 3.79 6.56
N MET A 72 6.30 3.42 5.30
CA MET A 72 5.01 2.95 4.80
C MET A 72 5.12 1.43 4.63
N ARG A 73 4.50 0.70 5.56
CA ARG A 73 4.53 -0.76 5.59
C ARG A 73 3.27 -1.32 4.95
N VAL A 74 3.40 -1.88 3.75
CA VAL A 74 2.31 -2.57 3.07
C VAL A 74 2.07 -3.91 3.74
N LEU A 75 0.88 -4.07 4.32
CA LEU A 75 0.50 -5.24 5.11
C LEU A 75 -0.22 -6.29 4.28
N VAL A 76 -1.13 -5.87 3.41
CA VAL A 76 -1.96 -6.75 2.59
C VAL A 76 -2.19 -6.11 1.23
N ILE A 77 -2.14 -6.93 0.18
CA ILE A 77 -2.67 -6.62 -1.15
C ILE A 77 -3.58 -7.78 -1.53
N LYS A 78 -4.79 -7.49 -1.98
CA LYS A 78 -5.74 -8.50 -2.49
C LYS A 78 -6.67 -7.90 -3.55
N PRO A 79 -7.21 -8.70 -4.47
CA PRO A 79 -8.21 -8.21 -5.43
C PRO A 79 -9.53 -7.88 -4.71
N LEU A 80 -10.30 -6.94 -5.27
CA LEU A 80 -11.61 -6.52 -4.75
C LEU A 80 -12.78 -7.39 -5.25
N ALA A 81 -12.62 -8.08 -6.38
CA ALA A 81 -13.48 -9.15 -6.89
C ALA A 81 -12.77 -9.85 -8.05
#